data_AF-A0A6N8NQY7-F1
#
_entry.id   AF-A0A6N8NQY7-F1
#
_cell.length_a   1.000
_cell.length_b   1.000
_cell.length_c   1.000
_cell.angle_alpha   90.00
_cell.angle_beta   90.00
_cell.angle_gamma   90.00
#
_symmetry.space_group_name_H-M   'P 1'
#
loop_
_entity.id
_entity.type
_entity.pdbx_description
1 polymer ?
#
loop_
_entity_poly.entity_id
_entity_poly.type
_entity_poly.pdbx_seq_one_letter_code
_entity_poly.pdbx_strand_id
1 'polypeptide(L)'
;NRQSLNSLLSPLREQLDGFRRQVQDSFGKEAQERHTLTHEIRNLQQLNAQMAQEAINLTRALKGDNKTQGNWGEVVLTRVLEASGLREGYEYETQVSIENDARSRMQPDVIVRLPQGKDVVIDAKMTLVAYERYFNAEDDYTRESALQEHIASVRNHIRLLGRKDYQQLPGLRTLDY
;
A
#
# COMPACT_ATOMS: atom_id res chain seq x y z
N ASN A 1 68.70 -28.54 -30.13
CA ASN A 1 68.19 -27.15 -30.11
C ASN A 1 66.74 -26.94 -30.54
N ARG A 2 66.10 -27.77 -31.38
CA ARG A 2 64.66 -27.61 -31.72
C ARG A 2 63.69 -28.16 -30.65
N GLN A 3 64.05 -29.23 -29.97
CA GLN A 3 63.23 -29.83 -28.92
C GLN A 3 63.14 -28.97 -27.64
N SER A 4 64.19 -28.23 -27.27
CA SER A 4 64.17 -27.36 -26.08
C SER A 4 63.31 -26.10 -26.25
N LEU A 5 63.25 -25.54 -27.46
CA LEU A 5 62.39 -24.40 -27.79
C LEU A 5 60.91 -24.78 -27.77
N ASN A 6 60.55 -25.97 -28.28
CA ASN A 6 59.17 -26.47 -28.20
C ASN A 6 58.73 -26.71 -26.75
N SER A 7 59.60 -27.28 -25.89
CA SER A 7 59.25 -27.48 -24.48
C SER A 7 59.07 -26.19 -23.69
N LEU A 8 59.73 -25.10 -24.10
CA LEU A 8 59.59 -23.79 -23.45
C LEU A 8 58.38 -23.00 -23.96
N LEU A 9 57.96 -23.23 -25.22
CA LEU A 9 56.85 -22.52 -25.84
C LEU A 9 55.48 -23.21 -25.63
N SER A 10 55.46 -24.52 -25.40
CA SER A 10 54.22 -25.26 -25.12
C SER A 10 53.42 -24.71 -23.92
N PRO A 11 54.02 -24.43 -22.75
CA PRO A 11 53.30 -23.91 -21.59
C PRO A 11 52.65 -22.54 -21.87
N LEU A 12 53.33 -21.68 -22.63
CA LEU A 12 52.81 -20.37 -23.01
C LEU A 12 51.62 -20.51 -23.97
N ARG A 13 51.69 -21.45 -24.91
CA ARG A 13 50.59 -21.75 -25.82
C ARG A 13 49.37 -22.27 -25.07
N GLU A 14 49.56 -23.18 -24.12
CA GLU A 14 48.46 -23.69 -23.28
C GLU A 14 47.84 -22.59 -22.41
N GLN A 15 48.65 -21.68 -21.84
CA GLN A 15 48.12 -20.54 -21.10
C GLN A 15 47.37 -19.55 -21.98
N LEU A 16 47.83 -19.28 -23.20
CA LEU A 16 47.12 -18.43 -24.16
C LEU A 16 45.81 -19.05 -24.62
N ASP A 17 45.77 -20.37 -24.87
CA ASP A 17 44.55 -21.09 -25.20
C ASP A 17 43.57 -21.11 -24.01
N GLY A 18 44.07 -21.28 -22.78
CA GLY A 18 43.29 -21.20 -21.56
C GLY A 18 42.70 -19.79 -21.33
N PHE A 19 43.51 -18.76 -21.51
CA PHE A 19 43.08 -17.37 -21.43
C PHE A 19 42.02 -17.05 -22.49
N ARG A 20 42.22 -17.49 -23.74
CA ARG A 20 41.25 -17.30 -24.82
C ARG A 20 39.90 -17.93 -24.47
N ARG A 21 39.89 -19.17 -23.96
CA ARG A 21 38.65 -19.85 -23.52
C ARG A 21 37.99 -19.10 -22.37
N GLN A 22 38.75 -18.69 -21.36
CA GLN A 22 38.21 -17.97 -20.21
C GLN A 22 37.60 -16.62 -20.60
N VAL A 23 38.22 -15.89 -21.53
CA VAL A 23 37.66 -14.65 -22.09
C VAL A 23 36.37 -14.94 -22.85
N GLN A 24 36.34 -15.98 -23.69
CA GLN A 24 35.14 -16.35 -24.45
C GLN A 24 33.98 -16.77 -23.54
N ASP A 25 34.27 -17.56 -22.50
CA ASP A 25 33.29 -18.00 -21.50
C ASP A 25 32.77 -16.82 -20.67
N SER A 26 33.64 -15.88 -20.28
CA SER A 26 33.24 -14.65 -19.57
C SER A 26 32.31 -13.79 -20.42
N PHE A 27 32.63 -13.56 -21.69
CA PHE A 27 31.74 -12.82 -22.58
C PHE A 27 30.38 -13.52 -22.79
N GLY A 28 30.38 -14.85 -22.88
CA GLY A 28 29.15 -15.64 -22.96
C GLY A 28 28.28 -15.49 -21.70
N LYS A 29 28.88 -15.59 -20.51
CA LYS A 29 28.19 -15.41 -19.22
C LYS A 29 27.66 -13.99 -19.07
N GLU A 30 28.47 -12.97 -19.39
CA GLU A 30 28.05 -11.57 -19.31
C GLU A 30 26.88 -11.27 -20.25
N ALA A 31 26.90 -11.79 -21.48
CA ALA A 31 25.80 -11.65 -22.42
C ALA A 31 24.50 -12.29 -21.88
N GLN A 32 24.61 -13.45 -21.24
CA GLN A 32 23.48 -14.15 -20.63
C GLN A 32 22.92 -13.39 -19.41
N GLU A 33 23.78 -12.88 -18.53
CA GLU A 33 23.38 -12.04 -17.39
C GLU A 33 22.69 -10.75 -17.85
N ARG A 34 23.22 -10.08 -18.88
CA ARG A 34 22.59 -8.88 -19.48
C ARG A 34 21.21 -9.19 -20.06
N HIS A 35 21.03 -10.35 -20.69
CA HIS A 35 19.72 -10.78 -21.16
C HIS A 35 18.74 -11.00 -20.01
N THR A 36 19.14 -11.73 -18.96
CA THR A 36 18.30 -11.94 -17.77
C THR A 36 17.91 -10.62 -17.12
N LEU A 37 18.86 -9.69 -16.95
CA LEU A 37 18.57 -8.37 -16.38
C LEU A 37 17.61 -7.56 -17.25
N THR A 38 17.78 -7.59 -18.58
CA THR A 38 16.85 -6.93 -19.51
C THR A 38 15.44 -7.51 -19.41
N HIS A 39 15.32 -8.83 -19.24
CA HIS A 39 14.04 -9.49 -19.00
C HIS A 39 13.40 -9.06 -17.69
N GLU A 40 14.15 -9.02 -16.59
CA GLU A 40 13.62 -8.56 -15.30
C GLU A 40 13.19 -7.09 -15.32
N ILE A 41 13.95 -6.21 -15.99
CA ILE A 41 13.56 -4.81 -16.17
C ILE A 41 12.25 -4.71 -16.96
N ARG A 42 12.08 -5.50 -18.03
CA ARG A 42 10.82 -5.54 -18.80
C ARG A 42 9.66 -6.05 -17.95
N ASN A 43 9.87 -7.09 -17.15
CA ASN A 43 8.86 -7.61 -16.22
C ASN A 43 8.45 -6.55 -15.19
N LEU A 44 9.42 -5.84 -14.61
CA LEU A 44 9.17 -4.73 -13.68
C LEU A 44 8.43 -3.57 -14.34
N GLN A 45 8.75 -3.23 -15.59
CA GLN A 45 8.01 -2.23 -16.37
C GLN A 45 6.56 -2.66 -16.60
N GLN A 46 6.33 -3.93 -16.96
CA GLN A 46 4.99 -4.46 -17.17
C GLN A 46 4.17 -4.49 -15.87
N LEU A 47 4.77 -4.91 -14.75
CA LEU A 47 4.13 -4.89 -13.44
C LEU A 47 3.77 -3.47 -13.00
N ASN A 48 4.65 -2.49 -13.22
CA ASN A 48 4.35 -1.09 -12.93
C ASN A 48 3.19 -0.56 -13.79
N ALA A 49 3.16 -0.88 -15.08
CA ALA A 49 2.07 -0.49 -15.96
C ALA A 49 0.72 -1.09 -15.51
N GLN A 50 0.71 -2.36 -15.11
CA GLN A 50 -0.47 -3.02 -14.57
C GLN A 50 -0.92 -2.37 -13.25
N MET A 51 0.00 -2.10 -12.34
CA MET A 51 -0.29 -1.45 -11.06
C MET A 51 -0.88 -0.04 -11.25
N ALA A 52 -0.34 0.75 -12.18
CA ALA A 52 -0.89 2.06 -12.54
C ALA A 52 -2.33 1.94 -13.07
N GLN A 53 -2.60 0.93 -13.90
CA GLN A 53 -3.94 0.66 -14.41
C GLN A 53 -4.92 0.24 -13.30
N GLU A 54 -4.47 -0.59 -12.36
CA GLU A 54 -5.25 -1.00 -11.19
C GLU A 54 -5.57 0.20 -10.29
N ALA A 55 -4.62 1.12 -10.07
CA ALA A 55 -4.86 2.36 -9.32
C ALA A 55 -5.91 3.27 -9.98
N ILE A 56 -5.89 3.39 -11.31
CA ILE A 56 -6.90 4.14 -12.08
C ILE A 56 -8.27 3.47 -11.96
N ASN A 57 -8.33 2.15 -12.14
CA ASN A 57 -9.57 1.38 -12.06
C ASN A 57 -10.18 1.47 -10.66
N LEU A 58 -9.34 1.35 -9.63
CA LEU A 58 -9.73 1.52 -8.25
C LEU A 58 -10.28 2.93 -8.00
N THR A 59 -9.56 3.97 -8.43
CA THR A 59 -10.01 5.36 -8.27
C THR A 59 -11.36 5.59 -8.96
N ARG A 60 -11.58 5.04 -10.16
CA ARG A 60 -12.88 5.10 -10.85
C ARG A 60 -13.98 4.35 -10.09
N ALA A 61 -13.70 3.15 -9.59
CA ALA A 61 -14.66 2.38 -8.82
C ALA A 61 -15.10 3.12 -7.54
N LEU A 62 -14.18 3.84 -6.89
CA LEU A 62 -14.45 4.62 -5.69
C LEU A 62 -15.21 5.94 -5.93
N LYS A 63 -15.35 6.40 -7.19
CA LYS A 63 -16.06 7.65 -7.52
C LYS A 63 -17.59 7.53 -7.52
N GLY A 64 -18.13 6.35 -7.78
CA GLY A 64 -19.56 6.17 -8.09
C GLY A 64 -20.38 5.47 -7.01
N ASP A 65 -19.72 4.81 -6.05
CA ASP A 65 -20.40 4.01 -5.04
C ASP A 65 -19.85 4.29 -3.64
N ASN A 66 -20.67 4.97 -2.82
CA ASN A 66 -20.37 5.26 -1.42
C ASN A 66 -20.06 3.99 -0.61
N LYS A 67 -20.67 2.84 -0.97
CA LYS A 67 -20.42 1.57 -0.28
C LYS A 67 -19.03 1.03 -0.63
N THR A 68 -18.66 1.02 -1.90
CA THR A 68 -17.29 0.65 -2.34
C THR A 68 -16.25 1.59 -1.73
N GLN A 69 -16.55 2.89 -1.65
CA GLN A 69 -15.71 3.87 -0.97
C GLN A 69 -15.53 3.56 0.53
N GLY A 70 -16.62 3.21 1.23
CA GLY A 70 -16.59 2.78 2.63
C GLY A 70 -15.75 1.52 2.82
N ASN A 71 -16.02 0.46 2.06
CA ASN A 71 -15.29 -0.80 2.12
C ASN A 71 -13.78 -0.63 1.90
N TRP A 72 -13.38 0.23 0.97
CA TRP A 72 -11.96 0.52 0.76
C TRP A 72 -11.34 1.27 1.94
N GLY A 73 -12.09 2.22 2.51
CA GLY A 73 -11.68 2.93 3.72
C GLY A 73 -11.39 1.96 4.88
N GLU A 74 -12.23 0.94 5.03
CA GLU A 74 -12.04 -0.14 6.01
C GLU A 74 -10.77 -0.94 5.72
N VAL A 75 -10.53 -1.35 4.46
CA VAL A 75 -9.30 -2.08 4.08
C VAL A 75 -8.04 -1.27 4.42
N VAL A 76 -8.05 0.04 4.17
CA VAL A 76 -6.90 0.89 4.51
C VAL A 76 -6.77 1.10 6.01
N LEU A 77 -7.88 1.25 6.74
CA LEU A 77 -7.85 1.29 8.19
C LEU A 77 -7.22 0.02 8.78
N THR A 78 -7.65 -1.17 8.34
CA THR A 78 -7.07 -2.46 8.73
C THR A 78 -5.56 -2.50 8.47
N ARG A 79 -5.12 -2.10 7.27
CA ARG A 79 -3.68 -2.08 6.92
C ARG A 79 -2.87 -1.12 7.81
N VAL A 80 -3.43 0.04 8.16
CA VAL A 80 -2.76 0.99 9.06
C VAL A 80 -2.60 0.41 10.46
N LEU A 81 -3.60 -0.30 10.97
CA LEU A 81 -3.56 -0.96 12.28
C LEU A 81 -2.53 -2.10 12.29
N GLU A 82 -2.54 -2.96 11.27
CA GLU A 82 -1.57 -4.05 11.10
C GLU A 82 -0.13 -3.51 10.99
N ALA A 83 0.08 -2.47 10.18
CA ALA A 83 1.38 -1.83 10.04
C ALA A 83 1.86 -1.17 11.35
N SER A 84 0.93 -0.80 12.23
CA SER A 84 1.23 -0.30 13.57
C SER A 84 1.52 -1.43 14.58
N GLY A 85 1.49 -2.68 14.14
CA GLY A 85 1.79 -3.87 14.96
C GLY A 85 0.58 -4.45 15.69
N LEU A 86 -0.63 -3.99 15.41
CA LEU A 86 -1.85 -4.50 16.03
C LEU A 86 -2.36 -5.73 15.28
N ARG A 87 -2.89 -6.73 16.00
CA ARG A 87 -3.45 -7.94 15.42
C ARG A 87 -4.96 -7.98 15.60
N GLU A 88 -5.67 -8.31 14.53
CA GLU A 88 -7.12 -8.49 14.57
C GLU A 88 -7.49 -9.63 15.52
N GLY A 89 -8.54 -9.43 16.32
CA GLY A 89 -9.01 -10.36 17.34
C GLY A 89 -8.18 -10.37 18.64
N TYR A 90 -7.07 -9.62 18.71
CA TYR A 90 -6.26 -9.46 19.92
C TYR A 90 -6.22 -8.01 20.38
N GLU A 91 -5.58 -7.14 19.58
CA GLU A 91 -5.45 -5.73 19.90
C GLU A 91 -6.56 -4.88 19.28
N TYR A 92 -7.25 -5.37 18.24
CA TYR A 92 -8.40 -4.67 17.69
C TYR A 92 -9.46 -5.61 17.11
N GLU A 93 -10.69 -5.14 17.08
CA GLU A 93 -11.84 -5.80 16.47
C GLU A 93 -12.49 -4.86 15.45
N THR A 94 -12.92 -5.39 14.30
CA THR A 94 -13.59 -4.65 13.22
C THR A 94 -15.10 -4.83 13.29
N GLN A 95 -15.86 -3.84 12.85
CA GLN A 95 -17.33 -3.90 12.63
C GLN A 95 -18.17 -4.42 13.82
N VAL A 96 -17.71 -4.22 15.05
CA VAL A 96 -18.41 -4.68 16.26
C VAL A 96 -19.75 -3.98 16.38
N SER A 97 -20.83 -4.76 16.43
CA SER A 97 -22.17 -4.23 16.62
C SER A 97 -22.50 -4.17 18.10
N ILE A 98 -22.70 -2.95 18.61
CA ILE A 98 -23.07 -2.73 20.02
C ILE A 98 -24.48 -2.13 20.06
N GLU A 99 -25.36 -2.76 20.82
CA GLU A 99 -26.65 -2.17 21.15
C GLU A 99 -26.47 -1.25 22.36
N ASN A 100 -26.90 0.01 22.25
CA ASN A 100 -26.95 0.89 23.41
C ASN A 100 -28.24 0.68 24.22
N ASP A 101 -28.30 1.29 25.41
CA ASP A 101 -29.45 1.21 26.32
C ASP A 101 -30.77 1.73 25.71
N ALA A 102 -30.68 2.57 24.67
CA ALA A 102 -31.81 3.08 23.91
C ALA A 102 -32.25 2.14 22.76
N ARG A 103 -31.70 0.91 22.68
CA ARG A 103 -31.87 -0.06 21.58
C ARG A 103 -31.48 0.48 20.20
N SER A 104 -30.65 1.52 20.14
CA SER A 104 -30.05 1.98 18.91
C SER A 104 -28.73 1.26 18.69
N ARG A 105 -28.61 0.62 17.52
CA ARG A 105 -27.42 -0.11 17.12
C ARG A 105 -26.35 0.87 16.69
N MET A 106 -25.22 0.86 17.38
CA MET A 106 -24.02 1.57 16.98
C MET A 106 -22.98 0.57 16.49
N GLN A 107 -22.38 0.87 15.34
CA GLN A 107 -21.35 0.05 14.74
C GLN A 107 -20.17 0.98 14.45
N PRO A 108 -19.21 1.10 15.37
CA PRO A 108 -17.92 1.70 15.04
C PRO A 108 -17.18 0.85 14.01
N ASP A 109 -16.26 1.48 13.28
CA ASP A 109 -15.48 0.78 12.27
C ASP A 109 -14.47 -0.17 12.95
N VAL A 110 -13.79 0.31 14.00
CA VAL A 110 -12.81 -0.46 14.79
C VAL A 110 -12.88 -0.14 16.28
N ILE A 111 -12.64 -1.15 17.11
CA ILE A 111 -12.38 -1.00 18.55
C ILE A 111 -10.99 -1.54 18.85
N VAL A 112 -10.09 -0.69 19.36
CA VAL A 112 -8.73 -1.08 19.78
C VAL A 112 -8.73 -1.31 21.29
N ARG A 113 -8.29 -2.50 21.70
CA ARG A 113 -8.11 -2.91 23.09
C ARG A 113 -6.74 -2.45 23.58
N LEU A 114 -6.74 -1.58 24.59
CA LEU A 114 -5.54 -1.09 25.24
C LEU A 114 -5.24 -1.87 26.53
N PRO A 115 -3.97 -1.81 27.00
CA PRO A 115 -3.62 -2.30 28.33
C PRO A 115 -4.52 -1.71 29.43
N GLN A 116 -4.63 -2.46 30.54
CA GLN A 116 -5.49 -2.12 31.68
C GLN A 116 -7.00 -2.16 31.35
N GLY A 117 -7.37 -2.84 30.26
CA GLY A 117 -8.74 -3.06 29.85
C GLY A 117 -9.44 -1.78 29.42
N LYS A 118 -8.71 -0.86 28.79
CA LYS A 118 -9.26 0.38 28.21
C LYS A 118 -9.52 0.15 26.72
N ASP A 119 -10.43 0.92 26.15
CA ASP A 119 -10.82 0.80 24.74
C ASP A 119 -10.69 2.14 24.01
N VAL A 120 -10.29 2.08 22.75
CA VAL A 120 -10.30 3.22 21.82
C VAL A 120 -11.22 2.87 20.66
N VAL A 121 -12.26 3.67 20.48
CA VAL A 121 -13.18 3.54 19.35
C VAL A 121 -12.65 4.37 18.19
N ILE A 122 -12.51 3.75 17.02
CA ILE A 122 -12.09 4.42 15.79
C ILE A 122 -13.24 4.34 14.78
N ASP A 123 -13.69 5.49 14.32
CA ASP A 123 -14.64 5.65 13.22
C ASP A 123 -13.97 6.51 12.15
N ALA A 124 -13.56 5.86 11.06
CA ALA A 124 -12.86 6.50 9.96
C ALA A 124 -13.85 6.97 8.90
N LYS A 125 -13.62 8.15 8.34
CA LYS A 125 -14.42 8.71 7.25
C LYS A 125 -13.52 9.15 6.12
N MET A 126 -13.79 8.65 4.93
CA MET A 126 -13.01 8.97 3.73
C MET A 126 -13.69 10.06 2.90
N THR A 127 -12.94 11.13 2.59
CA THR A 127 -13.39 12.21 1.72
C THR A 127 -12.62 12.20 0.40
N LEU A 128 -12.80 11.14 -0.40
CA LEU A 128 -11.97 10.91 -1.59
C LEU A 128 -12.44 11.70 -2.82
N VAL A 129 -13.74 11.75 -3.10
CA VAL A 129 -14.27 12.31 -4.37
C VAL A 129 -13.83 13.76 -4.60
N ALA A 130 -14.06 14.63 -3.61
CA ALA A 130 -13.69 16.05 -3.74
C ALA A 130 -12.17 16.26 -3.74
N TYR A 131 -11.43 15.45 -2.98
CA TYR A 131 -9.97 15.50 -2.96
C TYR A 131 -9.37 15.09 -4.32
N GLU A 132 -9.89 14.03 -4.92
CA GLU A 132 -9.44 13.55 -6.23
C GLU A 132 -9.73 14.56 -7.33
N ARG A 133 -10.92 15.16 -7.34
CA ARG A 133 -11.24 16.25 -8.28
C ARG A 133 -10.35 17.46 -8.09
N TYR A 134 -10.01 17.80 -6.84
CA TYR A 134 -9.06 18.87 -6.54
C TYR A 134 -7.67 18.56 -7.11
N PHE A 135 -7.19 17.33 -6.89
CA PHE A 135 -5.86 16.90 -7.34
C PHE A 135 -5.75 16.84 -8.87
N ASN A 136 -6.81 16.39 -9.54
CA ASN A 136 -6.86 16.25 -11.00
C ASN A 136 -7.44 17.47 -11.73
N ALA A 137 -7.65 18.60 -11.04
CA ALA A 137 -8.17 19.82 -11.66
C ALA A 137 -7.12 20.44 -12.60
N GLU A 138 -7.53 20.72 -13.84
CA GLU A 138 -6.70 21.36 -14.87
C GLU A 138 -6.77 22.90 -14.81
N ASP A 139 -7.79 23.45 -14.18
CA ASP A 139 -8.02 24.89 -14.04
C ASP A 139 -8.25 25.30 -12.57
N ASP A 140 -7.95 26.57 -12.27
CA ASP A 140 -8.01 27.10 -10.91
C ASP A 140 -9.44 27.19 -10.36
N TYR A 141 -10.44 27.36 -11.22
CA TYR A 141 -11.83 27.44 -10.79
C TYR A 141 -12.34 26.09 -10.30
N THR A 142 -12.10 25.02 -11.07
CA THR A 142 -12.42 23.65 -10.66
C THR A 142 -11.65 23.24 -9.41
N ARG A 143 -10.37 23.63 -9.33
CA ARG A 143 -9.51 23.36 -8.17
C ARG A 143 -10.08 23.99 -6.89
N GLU A 144 -10.40 25.28 -6.92
CA GLU A 144 -10.95 25.98 -5.76
C GLU A 144 -12.31 25.41 -5.34
N SER A 145 -13.21 25.17 -6.30
CA SER A 145 -14.51 24.56 -6.02
C SER A 145 -14.38 23.19 -5.35
N ALA A 146 -13.51 22.32 -5.89
CA ALA A 146 -13.29 21.00 -5.34
C ALA A 146 -12.64 21.02 -3.94
N LEU A 147 -11.76 21.99 -3.68
CA LEU A 147 -11.18 22.21 -2.36
C LEU A 147 -12.25 22.60 -1.33
N GLN A 148 -13.12 23.55 -1.68
CA GLN A 148 -14.23 23.98 -0.81
C GLN A 148 -15.16 22.81 -0.48
N GLU A 149 -15.50 21.98 -1.48
CA GLU A 149 -16.31 20.78 -1.26
C GLU A 149 -15.61 19.74 -0.37
N HIS A 150 -14.29 19.56 -0.53
CA HIS A 150 -13.51 18.67 0.33
C HIS A 150 -13.55 19.14 1.79
N ILE A 151 -13.28 20.42 2.03
CA ILE A 151 -13.33 21.03 3.36
C ILE A 151 -14.73 20.90 3.97
N ALA A 152 -15.79 21.19 3.19
CA ALA A 152 -17.17 21.07 3.65
C ALA A 152 -17.51 19.62 4.05
N SER A 153 -17.05 18.64 3.27
CA SER A 153 -17.27 17.23 3.56
C SER A 153 -16.52 16.77 4.82
N VAL A 154 -15.25 17.17 4.99
CA VAL A 154 -14.48 16.92 6.23
C VAL A 154 -15.19 17.52 7.44
N ARG A 155 -15.63 18.77 7.37
CA ARG A 155 -16.41 19.42 8.46
C ARG A 155 -17.70 18.69 8.76
N ASN A 156 -18.41 18.22 7.73
CA ASN A 156 -19.63 17.43 7.90
C ASN A 156 -19.33 16.11 8.62
N HIS A 157 -18.26 15.40 8.25
CA HIS A 157 -17.85 14.18 8.94
C HIS A 157 -17.52 14.45 10.41
N ILE A 158 -16.70 15.46 10.72
CA ILE A 158 -16.39 15.82 12.11
C ILE A 158 -17.66 16.08 12.92
N ARG A 159 -18.61 16.86 12.37
CA ARG A 159 -19.88 17.14 13.04
C ARG A 159 -20.74 15.88 13.23
N LEU A 160 -20.78 14.98 12.24
CA LEU A 160 -21.55 13.74 12.35
C LEU A 160 -20.93 12.79 13.38
N LEU A 161 -19.60 12.68 13.42
CA LEU A 161 -18.88 11.86 14.37
C LEU A 161 -18.97 12.40 15.79
N GLY A 162 -18.84 13.73 15.97
CA GLY A 162 -18.99 14.35 17.29
C GLY A 162 -20.40 14.25 17.90
N ARG A 163 -21.41 13.84 17.11
CA ARG A 163 -22.75 13.49 17.62
C ARG A 163 -22.90 12.02 18.02
N LYS A 164 -21.91 11.18 17.71
CA LYS A 164 -21.92 9.77 18.08
C LYS A 164 -21.29 9.64 19.47
N ASP A 165 -22.11 9.39 20.48
CA ASP A 165 -21.68 9.24 21.86
C ASP A 165 -21.06 7.85 22.12
N TYR A 166 -19.93 7.56 21.46
CA TYR A 166 -19.24 6.26 21.60
C TYR A 166 -18.77 5.97 23.03
N GLN A 167 -18.60 7.00 23.85
CA GLN A 167 -18.26 6.89 25.28
C GLN A 167 -19.38 6.24 26.11
N GLN A 168 -20.63 6.26 25.62
CA GLN A 168 -21.79 5.69 26.32
C GLN A 168 -22.09 4.25 25.88
N LEU A 169 -21.22 3.63 25.08
CA LEU A 169 -21.45 2.27 24.60
C LEU A 169 -21.30 1.23 25.73
N PRO A 170 -22.34 0.41 25.98
CA PRO A 170 -22.27 -0.64 26.99
C PRO A 170 -21.13 -1.63 26.70
N GLY A 171 -20.36 -1.97 27.73
CA GLY A 171 -19.27 -2.95 27.62
C GLY A 171 -17.94 -2.40 27.08
N LEU A 172 -17.85 -1.10 26.79
CA LEU A 172 -16.58 -0.43 26.48
C LEU A 172 -16.08 0.41 27.66
N ARG A 173 -14.77 0.41 27.88
CA ARG A 173 -14.09 1.28 28.84
C ARG A 173 -13.27 2.32 28.09
N THR A 174 -13.95 3.29 27.48
CA THR A 174 -13.32 4.32 26.64
C THR A 174 -12.40 5.23 27.44
N LEU A 175 -11.44 5.88 26.78
CA LEU A 175 -10.71 7.00 27.39
C LEU A 175 -11.64 8.22 27.54
N ASP A 176 -11.33 9.08 28.51
CA ASP A 176 -11.96 10.39 28.62
C ASP A 176 -11.40 11.28 27.49
N TYR A 177 -12.26 11.70 26.56
CA TYR A 177 -11.93 12.66 25.49
C TYR A 177 -12.91 13.83 25.49
#